data_AF-U1SCY3-F1
#
_entry.id   AF-U1SCY3-F1
#
_cell.length_a   1.000
_cell.length_b   1.000
_cell.length_c   1.000
_cell.angle_alpha   90.00
_cell.angle_beta   90.00
_cell.angle_gamma   90.00
#
_symmetry.space_group_name_H-M   'P 1'
#
loop_
_entity.id
_entity.type
_entity.pdbx_description
1 polymer ?
#
loop_
_entity_poly.entity_id
_entity_poly.type
_entity_poly.pdbx_seq_one_letter_code
_entity_poly.pdbx_strand_id
1 'polypeptide(L)'
;MNVKKLILLTAYFITTNVLANQHYITPPTSSTHGYVPVISDEMEQQCVEIYNQAKWLGDSLQNTYVDQYSIASVNACNQQVAQHSQMIDWFNQNCAGKQSYSACKVAMELNRKNGIPAQNCY
;
A
#
# COMPACT_ATOMS: atom_id res chain seq x y z
N MET A 1 5.14 -50.19 -15.83
CA MET A 1 5.30 -48.78 -16.26
C MET A 1 5.09 -47.89 -15.04
N ASN A 2 6.17 -47.30 -14.51
CA ASN A 2 6.15 -46.47 -13.30
C ASN A 2 5.99 -45.00 -13.73
N VAL A 3 4.79 -44.45 -13.53
CA VAL A 3 4.55 -43.02 -13.77
C VAL A 3 5.07 -42.26 -12.55
N LYS A 4 6.29 -41.74 -12.66
CA LYS A 4 6.87 -40.82 -11.67
C LYS A 4 6.01 -39.56 -11.65
N LYS A 5 5.26 -39.34 -10.56
CA LYS A 5 4.55 -38.08 -10.29
C LYS A 5 5.57 -36.98 -10.05
N LEU A 6 5.74 -36.10 -11.03
CA LEU A 6 6.53 -34.88 -10.89
C LEU A 6 5.68 -33.85 -10.14
N ILE A 7 5.93 -33.67 -8.84
CA ILE A 7 5.32 -32.60 -8.05
C ILE A 7 6.12 -31.32 -8.33
N LEU A 8 5.60 -30.48 -9.22
CA LEU A 8 6.15 -29.13 -9.45
C LEU A 8 5.76 -28.24 -8.26
N LEU A 9 6.70 -28.09 -7.32
CA LEU A 9 6.67 -27.02 -6.32
C LEU A 9 6.95 -25.70 -7.05
N THR A 10 5.89 -25.02 -7.51
CA THR A 10 5.98 -23.62 -7.92
C THR A 10 6.23 -22.77 -6.68
N ALA A 11 7.50 -22.48 -6.42
CA ALA A 11 7.90 -21.43 -5.50
C ALA A 11 7.35 -20.10 -6.03
N TYR A 12 6.33 -19.57 -5.37
CA TYR A 12 5.88 -18.20 -5.57
C TYR A 12 6.99 -17.30 -5.03
N PHE A 13 7.93 -16.91 -5.90
CA PHE A 13 8.86 -15.85 -5.59
C PHE A 13 8.04 -14.57 -5.50
N ILE A 14 7.66 -14.17 -4.29
CA ILE A 14 7.23 -12.80 -4.03
C ILE A 14 8.49 -11.97 -4.26
N THR A 15 8.59 -11.35 -5.43
CA THR A 15 9.61 -10.34 -5.68
C THR A 15 9.31 -9.20 -4.73
N THR A 16 10.03 -9.14 -3.61
CA THR A 16 10.09 -7.93 -2.81
C THR A 16 10.82 -6.92 -3.67
N ASN A 17 10.06 -6.12 -4.44
CA ASN A 17 10.59 -4.89 -5.00
C ASN A 17 11.13 -4.11 -3.80
N VAL A 18 12.45 -4.09 -3.65
CA VAL A 18 13.09 -3.16 -2.72
C VAL A 18 12.85 -1.80 -3.33
N LEU A 19 11.76 -1.17 -2.90
CA LEU A 19 11.36 0.15 -3.33
C LEU A 19 12.30 1.15 -2.67
N ALA A 20 13.46 1.33 -3.29
CA ALA A 20 14.42 2.35 -2.90
C ALA A 20 13.72 3.73 -2.96
N ASN A 21 13.85 4.50 -1.87
CA ASN A 21 13.35 5.88 -1.71
C ASN A 21 11.83 6.09 -1.66
N GLN A 22 11.08 5.16 -1.06
CA GLN A 22 9.68 5.41 -0.75
C GLN A 22 9.50 6.10 0.61
N HIS A 23 9.09 7.37 0.56
CA HIS A 23 8.79 8.20 1.72
C HIS A 23 7.32 8.04 2.12
N TYR A 24 7.08 7.75 3.39
CA TYR A 24 5.74 7.86 3.96
C TYR A 24 5.32 9.32 3.98
N ILE A 25 4.16 9.61 3.41
CA ILE A 25 3.51 10.91 3.48
C ILE A 25 2.24 10.83 4.31
N THR A 26 1.81 11.97 4.85
CA THR A 26 0.53 12.10 5.54
C THR A 26 -0.62 11.84 4.55
N PRO A 27 -1.54 10.90 4.84
CA PRO A 27 -2.75 10.72 4.05
C PRO A 27 -3.59 12.01 4.01
N PRO A 28 -4.38 12.24 2.93
CA PRO A 28 -5.23 13.40 2.83
C PRO A 28 -6.26 13.40 3.96
N THR A 29 -6.43 14.54 4.61
CA THR A 29 -7.46 14.76 5.63
C THR A 29 -8.62 15.53 5.01
N SER A 30 -9.85 15.10 5.29
CA SER A 30 -11.05 15.87 4.98
C SER A 30 -11.51 16.60 6.24
N SER A 31 -11.78 17.90 6.13
CA SER A 31 -12.47 18.61 7.20
C SER A 31 -13.92 18.13 7.23
N THR A 32 -14.33 17.54 8.36
CA THR A 32 -15.71 17.13 8.58
C THR A 32 -16.31 17.97 9.70
N HIS A 33 -17.48 18.56 9.45
CA HIS A 33 -18.24 19.27 10.47
C HIS A 33 -19.17 18.28 11.19
N GLY A 34 -18.81 17.87 12.41
CA GLY A 34 -19.62 16.97 13.23
C GLY A 34 -18.79 16.01 14.08
N TYR A 35 -19.46 15.21 14.89
CA TYR A 35 -18.82 14.10 15.60
C TYR A 35 -18.44 13.02 14.59
N VAL A 36 -17.16 12.68 14.51
CA VAL A 36 -16.66 11.56 13.71
C VAL A 36 -16.00 10.52 14.63
N PRO A 37 -16.04 9.23 14.27
CA PRO A 37 -15.39 8.19 15.07
C PRO A 37 -13.89 8.48 15.25
N VAL A 38 -13.39 8.25 16.45
CA VAL A 38 -11.95 8.33 16.77
C VAL A 38 -11.32 6.95 16.58
N ILE A 39 -10.17 6.87 15.92
CA ILE A 39 -9.37 5.64 15.79
C ILE A 39 -8.20 5.63 16.77
N SER A 40 -7.71 4.43 17.09
CA SER A 40 -6.52 4.27 17.93
C SER A 40 -5.23 4.63 17.19
N ASP A 41 -4.14 4.84 17.93
CA ASP A 41 -2.82 5.11 17.36
C ASP A 41 -2.33 3.95 16.48
N GLU A 42 -2.63 2.69 16.84
CA GLU A 42 -2.29 1.53 16.02
C GLU A 42 -3.04 1.53 14.69
N MET A 43 -4.33 1.88 14.72
CA MET A 43 -5.13 2.00 13.51
C MET A 43 -4.63 3.18 12.66
N GLU A 44 -4.25 4.29 13.28
CA GLU A 44 -3.64 5.43 12.57
C GLU A 44 -2.34 5.04 11.87
N GLN A 45 -1.48 4.24 12.51
CA GLN A 45 -0.29 3.69 11.87
C GLN A 45 -0.64 2.84 10.66
N GLN A 46 -1.62 1.94 10.79
CA GLN A 46 -2.08 1.12 9.66
C GLN A 46 -2.65 1.98 8.52
N CYS A 47 -3.39 3.04 8.84
CA CYS A 47 -3.92 3.97 7.86
C CYS A 47 -2.81 4.65 7.05
N VAL A 48 -1.75 5.12 7.72
CA VAL A 48 -0.59 5.72 7.04
C VAL A 48 0.14 4.69 6.18
N GLU A 49 0.35 3.47 6.69
CA GLU A 49 1.02 2.40 5.95
C GLU A 49 0.25 1.99 4.70
N ILE A 50 -1.05 1.66 4.83
CA ILE A 50 -1.89 1.22 3.71
C ILE A 50 -2.04 2.32 2.67
N TYR A 51 -2.25 3.57 3.08
CA TYR A 51 -2.34 4.68 2.14
C TYR A 51 -1.07 4.80 1.29
N ASN A 52 0.11 4.75 1.93
CA ASN A 52 1.37 4.89 1.23
C ASN A 52 1.66 3.69 0.33
N GLN A 53 1.39 2.46 0.79
CA GLN A 53 1.50 1.25 -0.04
C GLN A 53 0.59 1.32 -1.27
N ALA A 54 -0.65 1.78 -1.09
CA ALA A 54 -1.57 2.00 -2.21
C ALA A 54 -1.03 3.04 -3.18
N LYS A 55 -0.58 4.19 -2.67
CA LYS A 55 0.00 5.25 -3.49
C LYS A 55 1.19 4.74 -4.32
N TRP A 56 2.11 4.04 -3.67
CA TRP A 56 3.30 3.47 -4.31
C TRP A 56 2.97 2.44 -5.39
N LEU A 57 1.98 1.57 -5.14
CA LEU A 57 1.52 0.62 -6.14
C LEU A 57 0.81 1.34 -7.31
N GLY A 58 0.01 2.37 -7.02
CA GLY A 58 -0.64 3.20 -8.04
C GLY A 58 0.38 3.92 -8.94
N ASP A 59 1.41 4.53 -8.33
CA ASP A 59 2.52 5.17 -9.05
C ASP A 59 3.28 4.14 -9.91
N SER A 60 3.53 2.94 -9.39
CA SER A 60 4.16 1.85 -10.15
C SER A 60 3.30 1.40 -11.32
N LEU A 61 1.98 1.25 -11.12
CA LEU A 61 1.04 0.84 -12.15
C LEU A 61 0.96 1.86 -13.29
N GLN A 62 0.98 3.16 -12.96
CA GLN A 62 0.95 4.23 -13.96
C GLN A 62 2.17 4.22 -14.89
N ASN A 63 3.31 3.70 -14.42
CA ASN A 63 4.55 3.60 -15.17
C ASN A 63 4.79 2.19 -15.77
N THR A 64 3.87 1.25 -15.56
CA THR A 64 4.05 -0.14 -16.01
C THR A 64 3.65 -0.30 -17.47
N TYR A 65 4.53 -0.89 -18.28
CA TYR A 65 4.19 -1.33 -19.63
C TYR A 65 3.47 -2.69 -19.59
N VAL A 66 2.35 -2.80 -20.29
CA VAL A 66 1.58 -4.04 -20.43
C VAL A 66 1.65 -4.52 -21.87
N ASP A 67 2.16 -5.73 -22.07
CA ASP A 67 2.04 -6.40 -23.36
C ASP A 67 0.65 -7.01 -23.50
N GLN A 68 -0.22 -6.31 -24.24
CA GLN A 68 -1.60 -6.72 -24.47
C GLN A 68 -1.77 -8.06 -25.19
N TYR A 69 -0.72 -8.57 -25.85
CA TYR A 69 -0.74 -9.86 -26.53
C TYR A 69 -0.27 -11.01 -25.62
N SER A 70 0.23 -10.68 -24.43
CA SER A 70 0.65 -11.65 -23.42
C SER A 70 -0.38 -11.72 -22.30
N ILE A 71 -1.11 -12.83 -22.26
CA ILE A 71 -2.06 -13.13 -21.16
C ILE A 71 -1.36 -13.06 -19.80
N ALA A 72 -0.10 -13.48 -19.71
CA ALA A 72 0.66 -13.40 -18.47
C ALA A 72 0.91 -11.95 -18.04
N SER A 73 1.28 -11.06 -18.98
CA SER A 73 1.48 -9.63 -18.69
C SER A 73 0.19 -8.95 -18.26
N VAL A 74 -0.91 -9.21 -18.98
CA VAL A 74 -2.24 -8.68 -18.65
C VAL A 74 -2.70 -9.18 -17.28
N ASN A 75 -2.56 -10.47 -16.98
CA ASN A 75 -2.95 -11.04 -15.70
C ASN A 75 -2.14 -10.48 -14.53
N ALA A 76 -0.83 -10.28 -14.70
CA ALA A 76 0.02 -9.68 -13.68
C ALA A 76 -0.41 -8.24 -13.37
N CYS A 77 -0.69 -7.43 -14.39
CA CYS A 77 -1.20 -6.07 -14.21
C CYS A 77 -2.57 -6.07 -13.51
N ASN A 78 -3.50 -6.91 -13.96
CA ASN A 78 -4.83 -7.02 -13.34
C ASN A 78 -4.78 -7.43 -11.86
N GLN A 79 -3.83 -8.29 -11.47
CA GLN A 79 -3.62 -8.65 -10.06
C GLN A 79 -3.17 -7.46 -9.22
N GLN A 80 -2.23 -6.66 -9.73
CA GLN A 80 -1.78 -5.45 -9.06
C GLN A 80 -2.88 -4.38 -8.96
N VAL A 81 -3.70 -4.21 -10.01
CA VAL A 81 -4.88 -3.33 -9.99
C VAL A 81 -5.88 -3.77 -8.93
N ALA A 82 -6.15 -5.08 -8.82
CA ALA A 82 -7.04 -5.61 -7.78
C ALA A 82 -6.49 -5.36 -6.38
N GLN A 83 -5.19 -5.57 -6.17
CA GLN A 83 -4.52 -5.28 -4.89
C GLN A 83 -4.59 -3.79 -4.55
N HIS A 84 -4.35 -2.91 -5.52
CA HIS A 84 -4.48 -1.46 -5.36
C HIS A 84 -5.89 -1.08 -4.91
N SER A 85 -6.92 -1.62 -5.58
CA SER A 85 -8.32 -1.39 -5.21
C SER A 85 -8.61 -1.84 -3.77
N GLN A 86 -8.16 -3.02 -3.38
CA GLN A 86 -8.38 -3.55 -2.03
C GLN A 86 -7.76 -2.66 -0.94
N MET A 87 -6.56 -2.11 -1.18
CA MET A 87 -5.92 -1.20 -0.24
C MET A 87 -6.69 0.12 -0.12
N ILE A 88 -7.18 0.67 -1.23
CA ILE A 88 -8.00 1.89 -1.24
C ILE A 88 -9.33 1.66 -0.52
N ASP A 89 -10.01 0.55 -0.80
CA ASP A 89 -11.29 0.21 -0.16
C ASP A 89 -11.13 0.04 1.35
N TRP A 90 -10.08 -0.66 1.78
CA TRP A 90 -9.76 -0.81 3.19
C TRP A 90 -9.49 0.54 3.86
N PHE A 91 -8.68 1.40 3.22
CA PHE A 91 -8.38 2.74 3.75
C PHE A 91 -9.66 3.59 3.87
N ASN A 92 -10.51 3.58 2.85
CA ASN A 92 -11.76 4.34 2.87
C ASN A 92 -12.71 3.86 3.98
N GLN A 93 -12.76 2.55 4.23
CA GLN A 93 -13.61 1.97 5.26
C GLN A 93 -13.10 2.28 6.68
N ASN A 94 -11.78 2.18 6.88
CA ASN A 94 -11.18 2.15 8.22
C ASN A 94 -10.53 3.47 8.64
N CYS A 95 -10.28 4.40 7.71
CA CYS A 95 -9.48 5.59 7.96
C CYS A 95 -10.18 6.88 7.52
N ALA A 96 -10.76 6.90 6.33
CA ALA A 96 -11.31 8.12 5.75
C ALA A 96 -12.42 8.73 6.62
N GLY A 97 -12.30 10.03 6.89
CA GLY A 97 -13.27 10.80 7.67
C GLY A 97 -13.29 10.50 9.17
N LYS A 98 -12.33 9.74 9.70
CA LYS A 98 -12.19 9.47 11.13
C LYS A 98 -11.20 10.44 11.79
N GLN A 99 -11.39 10.68 13.08
CA GLN A 99 -10.46 11.46 13.91
C GLN A 99 -9.32 10.58 14.41
N SER A 100 -8.11 11.14 14.45
CA SER A 100 -6.92 10.48 14.95
C SER A 100 -5.97 11.51 15.58
N TYR A 101 -4.91 11.05 16.25
CA TYR A 101 -4.02 11.93 16.99
C TYR A 101 -3.15 12.79 16.08
N SER A 102 -2.39 12.17 15.16
CA SER A 102 -1.60 12.91 14.16
C SER A 102 -0.92 11.98 13.14
N ALA A 103 -1.53 11.85 11.95
CA ALA A 103 -1.02 11.00 10.88
C ALA A 103 0.33 11.47 10.34
N CYS A 104 0.62 12.76 10.49
CA CYS A 104 1.91 13.31 10.11
C CYS A 104 3.07 12.82 11.00
N LYS A 105 2.90 12.89 12.33
CA LYS A 105 3.87 12.31 13.29
C LYS A 105 4.12 10.84 13.00
N VAL A 106 3.07 10.07 12.71
CA VAL A 106 3.19 8.67 12.32
C VAL A 106 4.03 8.51 11.06
N ALA A 107 3.75 9.26 10.00
CA ALA A 107 4.55 9.23 8.76
C ALA A 107 6.03 9.59 9.01
N MET A 108 6.31 10.61 9.85
CA MET A 108 7.67 10.96 10.26
C MET A 108 8.38 9.82 10.98
N GLU A 109 7.70 9.16 11.92
CA GLU A 109 8.29 8.05 12.68
C GLU A 109 8.57 6.83 11.81
N LEU A 110 7.67 6.51 10.88
CA LEU A 110 7.87 5.45 9.90
C LEU A 110 9.07 5.74 8.99
N ASN A 111 9.19 6.98 8.50
CA ASN A 111 10.35 7.42 7.73
C ASN A 111 11.65 7.31 8.54
N ARG A 112 11.65 7.77 9.80
CA ARG A 112 12.80 7.67 10.69
C ARG A 112 13.22 6.22 10.91
N LYS A 113 12.26 5.31 11.10
CA LYS A 113 12.52 3.86 11.22
C LYS A 113 13.14 3.27 9.95
N ASN A 114 12.80 3.84 8.79
CA ASN A 114 13.34 3.44 7.49
C ASN A 114 14.67 4.15 7.11
N GLY A 115 15.29 4.89 8.03
CA GLY A 115 16.54 5.61 7.78
C GLY A 115 16.37 6.84 6.88
N ILE A 116 15.13 7.29 6.67
CA ILE A 116 14.79 8.47 5.88
C ILE A 116 14.69 9.67 6.83
N PRO A 117 15.36 10.81 6.54
CA PRO A 117 15.25 12.00 7.37
C PRO A 117 13.79 12.48 7.43
N ALA A 118 13.31 12.76 8.63
CA ALA A 118 11.91 13.11 8.86
C ALA A 118 11.55 14.44 8.19
N GLN A 119 10.41 14.48 7.49
CA GLN A 119 9.81 15.71 6.99
C GLN A 119 9.14 16.49 8.14
N ASN A 120 9.01 17.81 8.03
CA ASN A 120 8.30 18.60 9.04
C ASN A 120 6.78 18.45 8.88
N CYS A 121 6.04 18.43 9.99
CA CYS A 121 4.58 18.44 9.99
C CYS A 121 3.94 19.81 9.81
N TYR A 122 4.76 20.83 9.55
CA TYR A 122 4.39 22.24 9.48
C TYR A 122 5.24 22.98 8.44
#